data_AF-A0A0U2IP32-F1
#
_entry.id   AF-A0A0U2IP32-F1
#
_cell.length_a   1.000
_cell.length_b   1.000
_cell.length_c   1.000
_cell.angle_alpha   90.00
_cell.angle_beta   90.00
_cell.angle_gamma   90.00
#
_symmetry.space_group_name_H-M   'P 1'
#
loop_
_entity.id
_entity.type
_entity.pdbx_description
1 polymer ?
#
loop_
_entity_poly.entity_id
_entity_poly.type
_entity_poly.pdbx_seq_one_letter_code
_entity_poly.pdbx_strand_id
1 'polypeptide(L)'
;MDQYELHRLLEELLRMPTETEWLEYKEAKTDYDFRKLGKYFSAISNESNMKGRPCGWLVFGVNDDRKIVGTQYRSNSKDLDNLKHEIAIKTSGGLTFMDIHELILPEGRVLLFQIPAAPPGVPTAWEGHYYGRNGSSIVALNLQEIEQIRNQGNKDWSAQICEDATIYDLDPDALQRARVEYKKKYPRLADEADCWDDLTFLNKAKVIIQGKITNAAIILLGKPESEHFIHPAVAKMSWILKDKDNIEQDYEHFGPPFILNTELVFSKIRNLKYRYMPDNSLFPIEVNQYDAYVIREALHNCIAHQDYKMCGRINIVEKPDELIFTNLGSFIPKSVEEVIKNDSPPEYYRNRFLAEAMVNLNMIDTIGSGIKRMFFTQKKRFFPLPDYDLSDPNKVQVRIIGKILDENYTRMLINHTELDLTTVMLLDKVQKKEKITQEEAKNLRKQRLIEGKYPNIYVAAQIAAITGDKTTYIKNRAFDKDYYKNLIIKFLEQYHSASRQDIDNLLLDKLSDTLNEVQKRKKVNNLLFEMSKKDGTIVNTGSSKRPKWVLT
;
A
#
# COMPACT_ATOMS: atom_id res chain seq x y z
N MET A 1 -33.70 -22.96 18.69
CA MET A 1 -35.04 -22.59 19.17
C MET A 1 -35.72 -23.84 19.64
N ASP A 2 -36.47 -23.76 20.73
CA ASP A 2 -37.31 -24.89 21.14
C ASP A 2 -38.61 -24.95 20.32
N GLN A 3 -39.40 -26.02 20.49
CA GLN A 3 -40.65 -26.22 19.75
C GLN A 3 -41.70 -25.14 20.05
N TYR A 4 -41.68 -24.57 21.26
CA TYR A 4 -42.63 -23.52 21.66
C TYR A 4 -42.31 -22.19 20.99
N GLU A 5 -41.02 -21.81 20.99
CA GLU A 5 -40.50 -20.65 20.27
C GLU A 5 -40.76 -20.75 18.77
N LEU A 6 -40.54 -21.93 18.17
CA LEU A 6 -40.80 -22.17 16.75
C LEU A 6 -42.28 -22.06 16.39
N HIS A 7 -43.16 -22.59 17.25
CA HIS A 7 -44.60 -22.47 17.05
C HIS A 7 -45.04 -21.00 17.10
N ARG A 8 -44.56 -20.25 18.10
CA ARG A 8 -44.84 -18.81 18.20
C ARG A 8 -44.29 -18.04 17.00
N LEU A 9 -43.06 -18.33 16.56
CA LEU A 9 -42.48 -17.73 15.36
C LEU A 9 -43.36 -18.00 14.13
N LEU A 10 -43.81 -19.25 13.94
CA LEU A 10 -44.71 -19.59 12.83
C LEU A 10 -46.01 -18.79 12.89
N GLU A 11 -46.65 -18.66 14.07
CA GLU A 11 -47.84 -17.83 14.22
C GLU A 11 -47.59 -16.36 13.87
N GLU A 12 -46.45 -15.81 14.30
CA GLU A 12 -46.04 -14.44 13.98
C GLU A 12 -45.84 -14.26 12.47
N LEU A 13 -45.18 -15.21 11.79
CA LEU A 13 -45.00 -15.20 10.34
C LEU A 13 -46.36 -15.24 9.61
N LEU A 14 -47.26 -16.16 10.01
CA LEU A 14 -48.58 -16.32 9.37
C LEU A 14 -49.46 -15.06 9.47
N ARG A 15 -49.24 -14.20 10.48
CA ARG A 15 -49.94 -12.93 10.68
C ARG A 15 -49.34 -11.74 9.90
N MET A 16 -48.14 -11.87 9.33
CA MET A 16 -47.48 -10.78 8.57
C MET A 16 -48.31 -10.33 7.35
N PRO A 17 -48.22 -9.09 6.87
CA PRO A 17 -48.93 -8.69 5.64
C PRO A 17 -48.44 -9.47 4.40
N THR A 18 -49.21 -9.47 3.31
CA THR A 18 -48.85 -10.19 2.06
C THR A 18 -47.64 -9.57 1.34
N GLU A 19 -47.32 -8.31 1.63
CA GLU A 19 -46.20 -7.55 1.06
C GLU A 19 -44.88 -7.73 1.82
N THR A 20 -44.49 -8.98 2.11
CA THR A 20 -43.20 -9.27 2.77
C THR A 20 -42.29 -10.07 1.85
N GLU A 21 -41.33 -9.41 1.22
CA GLU A 21 -40.43 -10.02 0.23
C GLU A 21 -39.37 -10.93 0.87
N TRP A 22 -39.05 -10.76 2.17
CA TRP A 22 -38.13 -11.63 2.92
C TRP A 22 -38.80 -12.91 3.46
N LEU A 23 -40.08 -13.14 3.17
CA LEU A 23 -40.87 -14.27 3.67
C LEU A 23 -41.64 -14.94 2.52
N GLU A 24 -41.62 -16.28 2.47
CA GLU A 24 -42.34 -17.06 1.47
C GLU A 24 -42.97 -18.33 2.02
N TYR A 25 -44.16 -18.67 1.52
CA TYR A 25 -44.85 -19.92 1.82
C TYR A 25 -44.91 -20.83 0.60
N LYS A 26 -44.74 -22.14 0.81
CA LYS A 26 -44.97 -23.18 -0.20
C LYS A 26 -45.60 -24.41 0.43
N GLU A 27 -46.53 -25.04 -0.29
CA GLU A 27 -47.11 -26.30 0.19
C GLU A 27 -46.05 -27.41 0.23
N ALA A 28 -45.31 -27.60 -0.87
CA ALA A 28 -44.24 -28.59 -1.01
C ALA A 28 -44.61 -29.97 -0.41
N LYS A 29 -45.78 -30.52 -0.78
CA LYS A 29 -46.38 -31.70 -0.11
C LYS A 29 -45.44 -32.91 -0.06
N THR A 30 -44.72 -33.20 -1.14
CA THR A 30 -43.84 -34.37 -1.25
C THR A 30 -42.43 -33.99 -1.67
N ASP A 31 -42.29 -33.16 -2.71
CA ASP A 31 -41.01 -32.69 -3.21
C ASP A 31 -41.09 -31.21 -3.64
N TYR A 32 -39.93 -30.60 -3.87
CA TYR A 32 -39.81 -29.24 -4.37
C TYR A 32 -38.60 -29.08 -5.30
N ASP A 33 -38.80 -28.41 -6.43
CA ASP A 33 -37.73 -28.19 -7.43
C ASP A 33 -36.52 -27.49 -6.81
N PHE A 34 -35.37 -28.16 -6.85
CA PHE A 34 -34.14 -27.69 -6.22
C PHE A 34 -33.63 -26.37 -6.83
N ARG A 35 -33.78 -26.18 -8.15
CA ARG A 35 -33.39 -24.92 -8.79
C ARG A 35 -34.26 -23.77 -8.30
N LYS A 36 -35.56 -23.97 -8.18
CA LYS A 36 -36.50 -22.98 -7.65
C LYS A 36 -36.21 -22.65 -6.19
N LEU A 37 -35.83 -23.65 -5.38
CA LEU A 37 -35.41 -23.46 -3.99
C LEU A 37 -34.16 -22.59 -3.90
N GLY A 38 -33.13 -22.86 -4.72
CA GLY A 38 -31.93 -22.03 -4.80
C GLY A 38 -32.20 -20.59 -5.26
N LYS A 39 -33.14 -20.39 -6.20
CA LYS A 39 -33.60 -19.05 -6.59
C LYS A 39 -34.29 -18.32 -5.43
N TYR A 40 -35.16 -19.00 -4.67
CA TYR A 40 -35.76 -18.43 -3.47
C TYR A 40 -34.72 -18.11 -2.40
N PHE A 41 -33.69 -18.94 -2.24
CA PHE A 41 -32.59 -18.66 -1.33
C PHE A 41 -31.89 -17.33 -1.68
N SER A 42 -31.47 -17.18 -2.94
CA SER A 42 -30.84 -15.94 -3.42
C SER A 42 -31.78 -14.75 -3.25
N ALA A 43 -33.05 -14.89 -3.66
CA ALA A 43 -34.03 -13.82 -3.58
C ALA A 43 -34.30 -13.37 -2.14
N ILE A 44 -34.66 -14.29 -1.25
CA ILE A 44 -34.97 -13.98 0.16
C ILE A 44 -33.73 -13.42 0.88
N SER A 45 -32.53 -13.93 0.58
CA SER A 45 -31.28 -13.40 1.13
C SER A 45 -31.08 -11.92 0.75
N ASN A 46 -31.23 -11.58 -0.55
CA ASN A 46 -31.09 -10.21 -1.03
C ASN A 46 -32.18 -9.28 -0.45
N GLU A 47 -33.44 -9.71 -0.42
CA GLU A 47 -34.55 -8.91 0.13
C GLU A 47 -34.41 -8.70 1.65
N SER A 48 -33.91 -9.69 2.39
CA SER A 48 -33.66 -9.57 3.83
C SER A 48 -32.64 -8.48 4.11
N ASN A 49 -31.57 -8.42 3.32
CA ASN A 49 -30.59 -7.34 3.39
C ASN A 49 -31.23 -5.97 3.09
N MET A 50 -31.99 -5.87 2.01
CA MET A 50 -32.65 -4.63 1.57
C MET A 50 -33.63 -4.07 2.61
N LYS A 51 -34.28 -4.95 3.38
CA LYS A 51 -35.21 -4.58 4.46
C LYS A 51 -34.53 -4.50 5.83
N GLY A 52 -33.19 -4.59 5.90
CA GLY A 52 -32.42 -4.48 7.13
C GLY A 52 -32.67 -5.61 8.15
N ARG A 53 -33.12 -6.78 7.68
CA ARG A 53 -33.35 -7.97 8.52
C ARG A 53 -32.10 -8.84 8.56
N PRO A 54 -31.79 -9.49 9.70
CA PRO A 54 -30.64 -10.40 9.79
C PRO A 54 -30.86 -11.70 8.99
N CYS A 55 -32.12 -12.12 8.83
CA CYS A 55 -32.50 -13.30 8.07
C CYS A 55 -33.91 -13.16 7.47
N GLY A 56 -34.20 -14.01 6.49
CA GLY A 56 -35.52 -14.23 5.92
C GLY A 56 -35.95 -15.68 6.03
N TRP A 57 -37.18 -15.97 5.61
CA TRP A 57 -37.83 -17.24 5.87
C TRP A 57 -38.50 -17.81 4.62
N LEU A 58 -38.19 -19.06 4.32
CA LEU A 58 -38.99 -19.89 3.41
C LEU A 58 -39.67 -20.96 4.25
N VAL A 59 -40.99 -21.08 4.13
CA VAL A 59 -41.80 -21.97 4.98
C VAL A 59 -42.50 -23.00 4.11
N PHE A 60 -42.21 -24.28 4.32
CA PHE A 60 -42.86 -25.40 3.63
C PHE A 60 -43.96 -26.03 4.49
N GLY A 61 -45.00 -26.56 3.84
CA GLY A 61 -46.17 -27.14 4.51
C GLY A 61 -47.30 -26.14 4.78
N VAL A 62 -47.25 -24.97 4.13
CA VAL A 62 -48.26 -23.91 4.24
C VAL A 62 -48.74 -23.52 2.82
N ASN A 63 -50.05 -23.44 2.62
CA ASN A 63 -50.61 -23.05 1.33
C ASN A 63 -50.67 -21.53 1.11
N ASP A 64 -51.09 -21.11 -0.08
CA ASP A 64 -51.19 -19.69 -0.43
C ASP A 64 -52.23 -18.92 0.43
N ASP A 65 -53.23 -19.64 0.98
CA ASP A 65 -54.20 -19.11 1.97
C ASP A 65 -53.66 -19.08 3.41
N ARG A 66 -52.36 -19.38 3.61
CA ARG A 66 -51.68 -19.43 4.91
C ARG A 66 -52.24 -20.46 5.89
N LYS A 67 -52.81 -21.52 5.36
CA LYS A 67 -53.24 -22.69 6.14
C LYS A 67 -52.14 -23.74 6.12
N ILE A 68 -51.92 -24.35 7.28
CA ILE A 68 -50.99 -25.48 7.41
C ILE A 68 -51.63 -26.69 6.71
N VAL A 69 -50.90 -27.26 5.76
CA VAL A 69 -51.30 -28.44 4.98
C VAL A 69 -50.34 -29.61 5.15
N GLY A 70 -49.18 -29.37 5.77
CA GLY A 70 -48.14 -30.37 6.00
C GLY A 70 -47.22 -30.59 4.79
N THR A 71 -45.97 -30.99 5.06
CA THR A 71 -44.97 -31.37 4.05
C THR A 71 -44.22 -32.66 4.42
N GLN A 72 -44.01 -33.53 3.44
CA GLN A 72 -43.12 -34.70 3.51
C GLN A 72 -41.78 -34.47 2.80
N TYR A 73 -41.44 -33.20 2.53
CA TYR A 73 -40.17 -32.85 1.91
C TYR A 73 -39.00 -33.27 2.79
N ARG A 74 -38.12 -34.14 2.26
CA ARG A 74 -36.89 -34.64 2.92
C ARG A 74 -37.15 -34.99 4.40
N SER A 75 -37.99 -35.99 4.66
CA SER A 75 -38.40 -36.39 6.01
C SER A 75 -37.27 -36.95 6.89
N ASN A 76 -36.09 -37.21 6.33
CA ASN A 76 -34.90 -37.61 7.08
C ASN A 76 -34.00 -36.40 7.37
N SER A 77 -33.57 -36.22 8.61
CA SER A 77 -32.72 -35.09 9.02
C SER A 77 -31.41 -35.00 8.23
N LYS A 78 -30.81 -36.14 7.87
CA LYS A 78 -29.59 -36.19 7.05
C LYS A 78 -29.78 -35.54 5.68
N ASP A 79 -30.97 -35.63 5.10
CA ASP A 79 -31.25 -35.06 3.78
C ASP A 79 -31.38 -33.53 3.85
N LEU A 80 -31.83 -32.99 4.98
CA LEU A 80 -31.84 -31.56 5.26
C LEU A 80 -30.42 -31.01 5.49
N ASP A 81 -29.56 -31.78 6.17
CA ASP A 81 -28.14 -31.41 6.31
C ASP A 81 -27.41 -31.42 4.96
N ASN A 82 -27.66 -32.43 4.13
CA ASN A 82 -27.13 -32.48 2.77
C ASN A 82 -27.61 -31.29 1.92
N LEU A 83 -28.86 -30.84 2.10
CA LEU A 83 -29.40 -29.67 1.41
C LEU A 83 -28.59 -28.40 1.72
N LYS A 84 -28.12 -28.23 2.98
CA LYS A 84 -27.27 -27.09 3.34
C LYS A 84 -25.99 -27.07 2.49
N HIS A 85 -25.35 -28.23 2.30
CA HIS A 85 -24.16 -28.35 1.45
C HIS A 85 -24.46 -28.13 -0.04
N GLU A 86 -25.55 -28.70 -0.55
CA GLU A 86 -25.99 -28.53 -1.94
C GLU A 86 -26.23 -27.06 -2.32
N ILE A 87 -26.80 -26.28 -1.39
CA ILE A 87 -27.00 -24.84 -1.57
C ILE A 87 -25.67 -24.08 -1.55
N ALA A 88 -24.80 -24.35 -0.57
CA ALA A 88 -23.51 -23.68 -0.43
C ALA A 88 -22.65 -23.75 -1.70
N ILE A 89 -22.65 -24.90 -2.40
CA ILE A 89 -21.85 -25.09 -3.62
C ILE A 89 -22.27 -24.13 -4.74
N LYS A 90 -23.54 -23.74 -4.79
CA LYS A 90 -24.15 -23.03 -5.92
C LYS A 90 -24.46 -21.56 -5.64
N THR A 91 -24.29 -21.13 -4.40
CA THR A 91 -24.44 -19.73 -3.99
C THR A 91 -23.10 -19.00 -3.98
N SER A 92 -23.14 -17.68 -4.20
CA SER A 92 -21.95 -16.84 -4.05
C SER A 92 -21.41 -16.90 -2.62
N GLY A 93 -20.11 -17.13 -2.47
CA GLY A 93 -19.44 -17.10 -1.16
C GLY A 93 -19.75 -18.29 -0.25
N GLY A 94 -20.34 -19.38 -0.77
CA GLY A 94 -20.63 -20.57 0.03
C GLY A 94 -21.80 -20.42 1.00
N LEU A 95 -22.67 -19.43 0.80
CA LEU A 95 -23.78 -19.14 1.72
C LEU A 95 -24.80 -20.28 1.74
N THR A 96 -25.27 -20.63 2.94
CA THR A 96 -26.30 -21.66 3.14
C THR A 96 -27.27 -21.25 4.24
N PHE A 97 -28.27 -22.10 4.50
CA PHE A 97 -29.25 -21.88 5.57
C PHE A 97 -28.54 -21.78 6.92
N MET A 98 -28.93 -20.77 7.72
CA MET A 98 -28.49 -20.69 9.12
C MET A 98 -28.96 -21.93 9.86
N ASP A 99 -30.23 -22.28 9.65
CA ASP A 99 -30.79 -23.55 10.09
C ASP A 99 -32.04 -23.92 9.29
N ILE A 100 -32.47 -25.18 9.42
CA ILE A 100 -33.73 -25.68 8.88
C ILE A 100 -34.50 -26.27 10.06
N HIS A 101 -35.50 -25.54 10.53
CA HIS A 101 -36.26 -25.93 11.72
C HIS A 101 -37.44 -26.79 11.33
N GLU A 102 -37.63 -27.88 12.07
CA GLU A 102 -38.73 -28.81 11.90
C GLU A 102 -39.75 -28.63 13.03
N LEU A 103 -41.01 -28.39 12.65
CA LEU A 103 -42.13 -28.23 13.57
C LEU A 103 -43.22 -29.26 13.23
N ILE A 104 -43.61 -30.05 14.23
CA ILE A 104 -44.66 -31.06 14.08
C ILE A 104 -45.92 -30.55 14.79
N LEU A 105 -46.94 -30.21 14.01
CA LEU A 105 -48.22 -29.72 14.52
C LEU A 105 -49.33 -30.76 14.28
N PRO A 106 -50.45 -30.70 15.03
CA PRO A 106 -51.62 -31.55 14.78
C PRO A 106 -52.12 -31.49 13.34
N GLU A 107 -52.00 -30.32 12.69
CA GLU A 107 -52.44 -30.06 11.32
C GLU A 107 -51.44 -30.58 10.27
N GLY A 108 -50.18 -30.82 10.66
CA GLY A 108 -49.14 -31.35 9.78
C GLY A 108 -47.73 -30.87 10.12
N ARG A 109 -46.76 -31.46 9.43
CA ARG A 109 -45.33 -31.10 9.52
C ARG A 109 -45.03 -29.83 8.74
N VAL A 110 -44.30 -28.88 9.34
CA VAL A 110 -43.88 -27.62 8.73
C VAL A 110 -42.35 -27.51 8.81
N LEU A 111 -41.72 -27.04 7.74
CA LEU A 111 -40.29 -26.74 7.71
C LEU A 111 -40.06 -25.24 7.58
N LEU A 112 -39.26 -24.66 8.47
CA LEU A 112 -38.88 -23.25 8.44
C LEU A 112 -37.41 -23.14 8.07
N PHE A 113 -37.14 -22.75 6.82
CA PHE A 113 -35.79 -22.50 6.33
C PHE A 113 -35.36 -21.08 6.70
N GLN A 114 -34.35 -20.98 7.57
CA GLN A 114 -33.79 -19.71 7.98
C GLN A 114 -32.66 -19.30 7.04
N ILE A 115 -32.93 -18.31 6.19
CA ILE A 115 -32.00 -17.86 5.15
C ILE A 115 -31.28 -16.60 5.65
N PRO A 116 -29.93 -16.58 5.71
CA PRO A 116 -29.21 -15.37 6.13
C PRO A 116 -29.44 -14.24 5.13
N ALA A 117 -29.43 -13.00 5.60
CA ALA A 117 -29.42 -11.86 4.70
C ALA A 117 -28.13 -11.79 3.88
N ALA A 118 -28.21 -11.23 2.67
CA ALA A 118 -27.05 -11.04 1.82
C ALA A 118 -25.99 -10.20 2.57
N PRO A 119 -24.71 -10.57 2.50
CA PRO A 119 -23.66 -9.78 3.12
C PRO A 119 -23.61 -8.35 2.57
N PRO A 120 -23.35 -7.33 3.41
CA PRO A 120 -23.13 -5.98 2.93
C PRO A 120 -22.04 -5.94 1.84
N GLY A 121 -22.31 -5.30 0.71
CA GLY A 121 -21.38 -5.21 -0.41
C GLY A 121 -21.48 -6.34 -1.43
N VAL A 122 -22.09 -7.48 -1.08
CA VAL A 122 -22.10 -8.69 -1.92
C VAL A 122 -23.53 -9.24 -2.05
N PRO A 123 -24.23 -8.94 -3.17
CA PRO A 123 -25.50 -9.59 -3.46
C PRO A 123 -25.32 -11.10 -3.55
N THR A 124 -26.27 -11.86 -2.99
CA THR A 124 -26.28 -13.32 -3.04
C THR A 124 -26.70 -13.77 -4.44
N ALA A 125 -25.80 -14.42 -5.18
CA ALA A 125 -26.11 -15.07 -6.44
C ALA A 125 -26.50 -16.55 -6.24
N TRP A 126 -27.32 -17.07 -7.13
CA TRP A 126 -27.52 -18.50 -7.35
C TRP A 126 -27.12 -18.85 -8.79
N GLU A 127 -26.16 -19.76 -8.97
CA GLU A 127 -25.62 -20.15 -10.28
C GLU A 127 -25.25 -18.92 -11.14
N GLY A 128 -24.60 -17.93 -10.51
CA GLY A 128 -24.13 -16.70 -11.17
C GLY A 128 -25.18 -15.62 -11.41
N HIS A 129 -26.44 -15.84 -11.05
CA HIS A 129 -27.53 -14.89 -11.25
C HIS A 129 -28.06 -14.34 -9.91
N TYR A 130 -28.33 -13.04 -9.85
CA TYR A 130 -28.92 -12.40 -8.68
C TYR A 130 -30.44 -12.41 -8.81
N TYR A 131 -31.11 -13.02 -7.84
CA TYR A 131 -32.58 -13.04 -7.78
C TYR A 131 -33.08 -12.08 -6.70
N GLY A 132 -34.25 -11.50 -6.93
CA GLY A 132 -35.00 -10.65 -6.02
C GLY A 132 -36.48 -10.99 -6.11
N ARG A 133 -37.33 -10.19 -5.47
CA ARG A 133 -38.77 -10.42 -5.47
C ARG A 133 -39.56 -9.17 -5.74
N ASN A 134 -40.63 -9.36 -6.51
CA ASN A 134 -41.67 -8.36 -6.67
C ASN A 134 -42.98 -8.99 -6.19
N GLY A 135 -43.39 -8.65 -4.96
CA GLY A 135 -44.48 -9.34 -4.26
C GLY A 135 -44.19 -10.84 -4.06
N SER A 136 -45.06 -11.69 -4.62
CA SER A 136 -44.97 -13.16 -4.50
C SER A 136 -44.07 -13.83 -5.56
N SER A 137 -43.59 -13.08 -6.55
CA SER A 137 -42.89 -13.63 -7.71
C SER A 137 -41.38 -13.42 -7.64
N ILE A 138 -40.62 -14.47 -7.99
CA ILE A 138 -39.17 -14.38 -8.19
C ILE A 138 -38.89 -13.65 -9.50
N VAL A 139 -38.05 -12.63 -9.41
CA VAL A 139 -37.54 -11.86 -10.56
C VAL A 139 -36.02 -11.79 -10.50
N ALA A 140 -35.39 -11.28 -11.56
CA ALA A 140 -34.00 -10.85 -11.46
C ALA A 140 -33.92 -9.67 -10.48
N LEU A 141 -32.89 -9.67 -9.63
CA LEU A 141 -32.67 -8.55 -8.70
C LEU A 141 -32.43 -7.27 -9.50
N ASN A 142 -33.13 -6.19 -9.16
CA ASN A 142 -33.03 -4.93 -9.91
C ASN A 142 -31.60 -4.37 -9.78
N LEU A 143 -31.10 -3.72 -10.84
CA LEU A 143 -29.80 -3.05 -10.83
C LEU A 143 -29.67 -2.04 -9.69
N GLN A 144 -30.74 -1.30 -9.36
CA GLN A 144 -30.72 -0.38 -8.22
C GLN A 144 -30.51 -1.10 -6.89
N GLU A 145 -31.13 -2.26 -6.69
CA GLU A 145 -31.00 -3.07 -5.48
C GLU A 145 -29.62 -3.72 -5.41
N ILE A 146 -29.10 -4.19 -6.54
CA ILE A 146 -27.71 -4.68 -6.68
C ILE A 146 -26.73 -3.59 -6.22
N GLU A 147 -26.86 -2.38 -6.77
CA GLU A 147 -25.98 -1.26 -6.41
C GLU A 147 -26.19 -0.81 -4.96
N GLN A 148 -27.41 -0.86 -4.43
CA GLN A 148 -27.68 -0.57 -3.03
C GLN A 148 -26.96 -1.57 -2.11
N ILE A 149 -27.06 -2.88 -2.36
CA ILE A 149 -26.34 -3.89 -1.58
C ILE A 149 -24.83 -3.69 -1.71
N ARG A 150 -24.31 -3.46 -2.93
CA ARG A 150 -22.88 -3.17 -3.16
C ARG A 150 -22.38 -1.96 -2.38
N ASN A 151 -23.17 -0.90 -2.34
CA ASN A 151 -22.83 0.33 -1.63
C ASN A 151 -22.93 0.21 -0.11
N GLN A 152 -23.62 -0.79 0.44
CA GLN A 152 -23.60 -1.03 1.89
C GLN A 152 -22.23 -1.49 2.40
N GLY A 153 -21.40 -2.09 1.54
CA GLY A 153 -20.01 -2.41 1.85
C GLY A 153 -19.13 -1.17 2.08
N ASN A 154 -19.60 0.01 1.65
CA ASN A 154 -18.92 1.31 1.80
C ASN A 154 -19.22 2.00 3.14
N LYS A 155 -19.66 1.26 4.17
CA LYS A 155 -19.66 1.81 5.53
C LYS A 155 -18.23 1.94 6.00
N ASP A 156 -17.84 3.17 6.30
CA ASP A 156 -16.55 3.51 6.88
C ASP A 156 -16.37 2.75 8.19
N TRP A 157 -15.42 1.80 8.19
CA TRP A 157 -15.14 0.98 9.35
C TRP A 157 -14.66 1.81 10.54
N SER A 158 -13.93 2.90 10.28
CA SER A 158 -13.43 3.77 11.34
C SER A 158 -14.52 4.58 12.04
N ALA A 159 -15.68 4.76 11.40
CA ALA A 159 -16.85 5.44 11.96
C ALA A 159 -17.77 4.52 12.78
N GLN A 160 -17.52 3.21 12.79
CA GLN A 160 -18.37 2.27 13.51
C GLN A 160 -18.28 2.51 15.02
N ILE A 161 -19.42 2.35 15.69
CA ILE A 161 -19.56 2.53 17.14
C ILE A 161 -19.10 1.26 17.86
N CYS A 162 -18.27 1.44 18.88
CA CYS A 162 -17.97 0.41 19.87
C CYS A 162 -19.01 0.52 20.99
N GLU A 163 -20.11 -0.25 20.92
CA GLU A 163 -21.26 -0.09 21.82
C GLU A 163 -20.90 -0.29 23.31
N ASP A 164 -19.93 -1.17 23.60
CA ASP A 164 -19.48 -1.46 24.97
C ASP A 164 -18.36 -0.52 25.45
N ALA A 165 -17.80 0.33 24.58
CA ALA A 165 -16.71 1.21 24.94
C ALA A 165 -17.21 2.55 25.48
N THR A 166 -16.52 3.05 26.50
CA THR A 166 -16.83 4.29 27.19
C THR A 166 -15.66 5.26 27.15
N ILE A 167 -15.86 6.48 27.63
CA ILE A 167 -14.77 7.47 27.71
C ILE A 167 -13.61 7.02 28.63
N TYR A 168 -13.88 6.14 29.59
CA TYR A 168 -12.86 5.61 30.51
C TYR A 168 -11.92 4.61 29.85
N ASP A 169 -12.27 4.14 28.66
CA ASP A 169 -11.43 3.27 27.82
C ASP A 169 -10.45 4.08 26.96
N LEU A 170 -10.55 5.41 26.98
CA LEU A 170 -9.60 6.31 26.37
C LEU A 170 -8.49 6.71 27.36
N ASP A 171 -7.29 6.91 26.83
CA ASP A 171 -6.11 7.28 27.57
C ASP A 171 -6.13 8.79 27.91
N PRO A 172 -6.04 9.19 29.20
CA PRO A 172 -6.10 10.59 29.60
C PRO A 172 -4.97 11.47 29.01
N ASP A 173 -3.76 10.92 28.88
CA ASP A 173 -2.62 11.64 28.31
C ASP A 173 -2.82 11.82 26.80
N ALA A 174 -3.41 10.82 26.12
CA ALA A 174 -3.79 10.93 24.73
C ALA A 174 -4.88 12.00 24.51
N LEU A 175 -5.88 12.07 25.40
CA LEU A 175 -6.91 13.13 25.36
C LEU A 175 -6.29 14.52 25.53
N GLN A 176 -5.39 14.67 26.51
CA GLN A 176 -4.70 15.94 26.72
C GLN A 176 -3.87 16.33 25.49
N ARG A 177 -3.14 15.37 24.90
CA ARG A 177 -2.38 15.61 23.67
C ARG A 177 -3.29 16.00 22.50
N ALA A 178 -4.42 15.32 22.35
CA ALA A 178 -5.42 15.62 21.33
C ALA A 178 -5.94 17.06 21.45
N ARG A 179 -6.24 17.52 22.67
CA ARG A 179 -6.65 18.92 22.92
C ARG A 179 -5.57 19.91 22.51
N VAL A 180 -4.31 19.66 22.88
CA VAL A 180 -3.18 20.53 22.51
C VAL A 180 -3.05 20.63 20.99
N GLU A 181 -3.08 19.51 20.28
CA GLU A 181 -2.94 19.51 18.82
C GLU A 181 -4.16 20.11 18.11
N TYR A 182 -5.38 19.87 18.61
CA TYR A 182 -6.59 20.50 18.09
C TYR A 182 -6.53 22.03 18.20
N LYS A 183 -6.09 22.57 19.34
CA LYS A 183 -5.94 24.03 19.52
C LYS A 183 -4.88 24.64 18.60
N LYS A 184 -3.80 23.90 18.30
CA LYS A 184 -2.81 24.33 17.28
C LYS A 184 -3.42 24.39 15.89
N LYS A 185 -4.28 23.43 15.53
CA LYS A 185 -4.97 23.38 14.23
C LYS A 185 -6.04 24.47 14.10
N TYR A 186 -6.78 24.74 15.18
CA TYR A 186 -7.86 25.71 15.23
C TYR A 186 -7.60 26.80 16.29
N PRO A 187 -6.64 27.71 16.09
CA PRO A 187 -6.32 28.75 17.08
C PRO A 187 -7.51 29.62 17.48
N ARG A 188 -8.47 29.83 16.56
CA ARG A 188 -9.70 30.61 16.80
C ARG A 188 -10.68 29.94 17.77
N LEU A 189 -10.61 28.61 17.90
CA LEU A 189 -11.47 27.82 18.78
C LEU A 189 -10.74 27.42 20.07
N ALA A 190 -9.50 27.89 20.27
CA ALA A 190 -8.66 27.46 21.38
C ALA A 190 -9.28 27.80 22.74
N ASP A 191 -9.75 29.04 22.91
CA ASP A 191 -10.37 29.50 24.17
C ASP A 191 -11.70 28.79 24.45
N GLU A 192 -12.52 28.56 23.42
CA GLU A 192 -13.76 27.78 23.55
C GLU A 192 -13.47 26.31 23.91
N ALA A 193 -12.43 25.72 23.30
CA ALA A 193 -12.05 24.33 23.53
C ALA A 193 -11.62 24.05 24.96
N ASP A 194 -11.09 25.04 25.67
CA ASP A 194 -10.74 24.94 27.09
C ASP A 194 -11.97 24.88 28.00
N CYS A 195 -13.14 25.29 27.50
CA CYS A 195 -14.41 25.24 28.24
C CYS A 195 -15.22 23.96 27.96
N TRP A 196 -14.84 23.16 26.95
CA TRP A 196 -15.57 21.94 26.59
C TRP A 196 -15.20 20.77 27.50
N ASP A 197 -16.21 20.04 27.97
CA ASP A 197 -16.01 18.70 28.52
C ASP A 197 -15.45 17.73 27.46
N ASP A 198 -14.96 16.58 27.90
CA ASP A 198 -14.27 15.64 27.01
C ASP A 198 -15.18 15.08 25.91
N LEU A 199 -16.45 14.77 26.19
CA LEU A 199 -17.38 14.28 25.17
C LEU A 199 -17.69 15.35 24.13
N THR A 200 -17.88 16.59 24.56
CA THR A 200 -18.12 17.74 23.68
C THR A 200 -16.91 18.00 22.79
N PHE A 201 -15.71 17.99 23.38
CA PHE A 201 -14.46 18.10 22.64
C PHE A 201 -14.32 16.99 21.58
N LEU A 202 -14.47 15.73 21.99
CA LEU A 202 -14.31 14.59 21.09
C LEU A 202 -15.33 14.58 19.95
N ASN A 203 -16.58 14.99 20.20
CA ASN A 203 -17.59 15.14 19.13
C ASN A 203 -17.21 16.26 18.16
N LYS A 204 -16.77 17.43 18.66
CA LYS A 204 -16.34 18.57 17.83
C LYS A 204 -15.06 18.29 17.04
N ALA A 205 -14.16 17.51 17.61
CA ALA A 205 -12.97 17.00 16.92
C ALA A 205 -13.29 15.85 15.93
N LYS A 206 -14.56 15.41 15.86
CA LYS A 206 -15.04 14.29 15.03
C LYS A 206 -14.30 12.99 15.30
N VAL A 207 -13.98 12.74 16.56
CA VAL A 207 -13.36 11.50 17.03
C VAL A 207 -14.43 10.51 17.50
N ILE A 208 -15.53 11.02 18.05
CA ILE A 208 -16.70 10.23 18.48
C ILE A 208 -17.96 10.71 17.79
N ILE A 209 -19.05 9.92 17.85
CA ILE A 209 -20.33 10.26 17.23
C ILE A 209 -21.42 10.25 18.30
N GLN A 210 -22.02 11.42 18.54
CA GLN A 210 -23.11 11.60 19.51
C GLN A 210 -22.77 11.05 20.91
N GLY A 211 -21.52 11.25 21.34
CA GLY A 211 -21.04 10.78 22.65
C GLY A 211 -20.65 9.30 22.70
N LYS A 212 -20.86 8.54 21.61
CA LYS A 212 -20.48 7.13 21.52
C LYS A 212 -19.08 6.95 20.92
N ILE A 213 -18.28 6.10 21.54
CA ILE A 213 -16.90 5.80 21.14
C ILE A 213 -16.90 5.08 19.77
N THR A 214 -15.99 5.48 18.89
CA THR A 214 -15.82 4.90 17.56
C THR A 214 -14.54 4.08 17.47
N ASN A 215 -14.42 3.23 16.44
CA ASN A 215 -13.16 2.56 16.12
C ASN A 215 -11.99 3.56 15.95
N ALA A 216 -12.22 4.73 15.34
CA ALA A 216 -11.22 5.78 15.22
C ALA A 216 -10.77 6.33 16.59
N ALA A 217 -11.71 6.50 17.53
CA ALA A 217 -11.40 6.92 18.90
C ALA A 217 -10.50 5.91 19.61
N ILE A 218 -10.80 4.61 19.49
CA ILE A 218 -9.97 3.55 20.07
C ILE A 218 -8.56 3.57 19.46
N ILE A 219 -8.43 3.70 18.13
CA ILE A 219 -7.12 3.73 17.46
C ILE A 219 -6.27 4.93 17.90
N LEU A 220 -6.86 6.12 17.91
CA LEU A 220 -6.11 7.35 18.14
C LEU A 220 -5.85 7.60 19.63
N LEU A 221 -6.85 7.34 20.47
CA LEU A 221 -6.90 7.76 21.88
C LEU A 221 -7.18 6.62 22.86
N GLY A 222 -7.47 5.41 22.40
CA GLY A 222 -7.76 4.27 23.27
C GLY A 222 -6.54 3.85 24.09
N LYS A 223 -6.78 3.37 25.31
CA LYS A 223 -5.75 2.69 26.10
C LYS A 223 -5.28 1.41 25.39
N PRO A 224 -4.06 0.92 25.67
CA PRO A 224 -3.58 -0.36 25.12
C PRO A 224 -4.54 -1.53 25.35
N GLU A 225 -5.21 -1.58 26.51
CA GLU A 225 -6.16 -2.62 26.88
C GLU A 225 -7.49 -2.54 26.10
N SER A 226 -7.83 -1.36 25.59
CA SER A 226 -9.06 -1.09 24.85
C SER A 226 -9.03 -1.62 23.40
N GLU A 227 -7.91 -2.19 22.95
CA GLU A 227 -7.77 -2.80 21.62
C GLU A 227 -8.80 -3.91 21.37
N HIS A 228 -9.29 -4.57 22.42
CA HIS A 228 -10.29 -5.65 22.28
C HIS A 228 -11.62 -5.18 21.66
N PHE A 229 -11.99 -3.90 21.77
CA PHE A 229 -13.23 -3.36 21.20
C PHE A 229 -13.25 -3.33 19.67
N ILE A 230 -12.07 -3.36 19.02
CA ILE A 230 -11.95 -3.33 17.56
C ILE A 230 -11.65 -4.72 16.97
N HIS A 231 -11.59 -5.77 17.80
CA HIS A 231 -11.33 -7.14 17.36
C HIS A 231 -12.38 -7.60 16.32
N PRO A 232 -12.00 -8.27 15.22
CA PRO A 232 -10.69 -8.88 14.92
C PRO A 232 -9.66 -7.94 14.29
N ALA A 233 -9.98 -6.66 14.08
CA ALA A 233 -9.01 -5.72 13.52
C ALA A 233 -7.80 -5.56 14.45
N VAL A 234 -6.64 -5.28 13.85
CA VAL A 234 -5.38 -5.13 14.58
C VAL A 234 -4.86 -3.70 14.38
N ALA A 235 -4.79 -2.93 15.45
CA ALA A 235 -4.23 -1.58 15.45
C ALA A 235 -2.84 -1.58 16.06
N LYS A 236 -1.86 -2.18 15.35
CA LYS A 236 -0.46 -2.22 15.81
C LYS A 236 0.52 -1.72 14.75
N MET A 237 1.51 -0.97 15.21
CA MET A 237 2.71 -0.62 14.47
C MET A 237 3.87 -1.46 15.01
N SER A 238 4.73 -1.96 14.13
CA SER A 238 5.96 -2.68 14.52
C SER A 238 7.15 -1.94 13.94
N TRP A 239 8.05 -1.46 14.80
CA TRP A 239 9.37 -1.02 14.37
C TRP A 239 10.32 -2.22 14.43
N ILE A 240 11.08 -2.45 13.35
CA ILE A 240 11.98 -3.59 13.21
C ILE A 240 13.32 -3.06 12.70
N LEU A 241 14.37 -3.26 13.48
CA LEU A 241 15.73 -2.91 13.12
C LEU A 241 16.41 -4.08 12.43
N LYS A 242 16.92 -3.86 11.22
CA LYS A 242 17.67 -4.86 10.45
C LYS A 242 19.06 -4.35 10.09
N ASP A 243 20.01 -5.26 10.02
CA ASP A 243 21.35 -4.98 9.51
C ASP A 243 21.41 -5.08 7.96
N LYS A 244 22.62 -4.98 7.40
CA LYS A 244 22.90 -5.08 5.96
C LYS A 244 22.58 -6.46 5.38
N ASP A 245 22.63 -7.51 6.20
CA ASP A 245 22.39 -8.90 5.83
C ASP A 245 20.90 -9.27 6.05
N ASN A 246 20.05 -8.28 6.37
CA ASN A 246 18.63 -8.38 6.72
C ASN A 246 18.34 -9.20 7.98
N ILE A 247 19.32 -9.33 8.88
CA ILE A 247 19.15 -9.98 10.18
C ILE A 247 18.51 -8.99 11.16
N GLU A 248 17.48 -9.44 11.87
CA GLU A 248 16.77 -8.66 12.89
C GLU A 248 17.67 -8.44 14.11
N GLN A 249 17.89 -7.19 14.45
CA GLN A 249 18.74 -6.75 15.56
C GLN A 249 17.90 -6.33 16.77
N ASP A 250 16.75 -5.72 16.52
CA ASP A 250 15.83 -5.24 17.54
C ASP A 250 14.42 -5.09 16.95
N TYR A 251 13.40 -5.13 17.79
CA TYR A 251 12.02 -4.86 17.37
C TYR A 251 11.18 -4.40 18.56
N GLU A 252 10.16 -3.61 18.25
CA GLU A 252 9.18 -3.18 19.24
C GLU A 252 7.80 -3.00 18.61
N HIS A 253 6.76 -3.34 19.37
CA HIS A 253 5.37 -3.22 18.95
C HIS A 253 4.67 -2.11 19.72
N PHE A 254 3.88 -1.32 18.99
CA PHE A 254 3.15 -0.17 19.51
C PHE A 254 1.67 -0.31 19.14
N GLY A 255 0.80 -0.39 20.14
CA GLY A 255 -0.66 -0.36 19.98
C GLY A 255 -1.23 1.05 20.06
N PRO A 256 -2.55 1.21 20.26
CA PRO A 256 -3.13 2.48 20.69
C PRO A 256 -2.58 2.95 22.05
N PRO A 257 -2.58 4.27 22.34
CA PRO A 257 -3.10 5.36 21.51
C PRO A 257 -2.08 5.84 20.46
N PHE A 258 -2.47 5.85 19.18
CA PHE A 258 -1.57 6.26 18.10
C PHE A 258 -1.17 7.74 18.13
N ILE A 259 -1.94 8.61 18.76
CA ILE A 259 -1.56 10.03 18.91
C ILE A 259 -0.28 10.20 19.73
N LEU A 260 0.00 9.28 20.66
CA LEU A 260 1.24 9.28 21.47
C LEU A 260 2.29 8.36 20.85
N ASN A 261 1.88 7.15 20.47
CA ASN A 261 2.81 6.10 20.08
C ASN A 261 3.49 6.35 18.72
N THR A 262 2.95 7.22 17.88
CA THR A 262 3.64 7.68 16.65
C THR A 262 4.94 8.42 16.97
N GLU A 263 4.99 9.22 18.03
CA GLU A 263 6.22 9.90 18.48
C GLU A 263 7.24 8.93 19.05
N LEU A 264 6.78 7.88 19.75
CA LEU A 264 7.64 6.82 20.25
C LEU A 264 8.27 6.03 19.10
N VAL A 265 7.49 5.61 18.11
CA VAL A 265 8.01 4.97 16.88
C VAL A 265 9.01 5.89 16.18
N PHE A 266 8.69 7.18 16.02
CA PHE A 266 9.61 8.16 15.44
C PHE A 266 10.93 8.26 16.21
N SER A 267 10.89 8.21 17.55
CA SER A 267 12.08 8.28 18.40
C SER A 267 12.98 7.05 18.33
N LYS A 268 12.44 5.89 17.94
CA LYS A 268 13.20 4.65 17.74
C LYS A 268 14.05 4.67 16.47
N ILE A 269 13.61 5.44 15.46
CA ILE A 269 14.34 5.57 14.20
C ILE A 269 15.64 6.35 14.44
N ARG A 270 16.79 5.70 14.26
CA ARG A 270 18.09 6.27 14.64
C ARG A 270 18.47 7.55 13.88
N ASN A 271 17.99 7.70 12.65
CA ASN A 271 18.19 8.85 11.75
C ASN A 271 19.60 9.47 11.84
N LEU A 272 20.62 8.66 11.51
CA LEU A 272 22.01 9.01 11.73
C LEU A 272 22.46 10.21 10.87
N LYS A 273 23.59 10.80 11.22
CA LYS A 273 24.26 11.79 10.37
C LYS A 273 24.89 11.08 9.16
N TYR A 274 24.47 11.47 7.97
CA TYR A 274 25.07 11.11 6.71
C TYR A 274 26.07 12.18 6.27
N ARG A 275 27.30 11.75 5.98
CA ARG A 275 28.40 12.59 5.53
C ARG A 275 28.70 12.28 4.07
N TYR A 276 28.75 13.31 3.23
CA TYR A 276 29.24 13.17 1.86
C TYR A 276 30.12 14.37 1.50
N MET A 277 31.03 14.17 0.55
CA MET A 277 31.92 15.22 0.06
C MET A 277 31.43 15.71 -1.31
N PRO A 278 30.97 16.97 -1.43
CA PRO A 278 30.79 17.59 -2.73
C PRO A 278 32.16 17.91 -3.34
N ASP A 279 32.34 17.68 -4.65
CA ASP A 279 33.62 17.93 -5.33
C ASP A 279 34.12 19.38 -5.22
N ASN A 280 33.21 20.34 -5.03
CA ASN A 280 33.51 21.77 -4.92
C ASN A 280 33.78 22.23 -3.47
N SER A 281 33.91 21.30 -2.51
CA SER A 281 34.17 21.60 -1.10
C SER A 281 35.30 20.74 -0.56
N LEU A 282 36.26 21.39 0.12
CA LEU A 282 37.30 20.69 0.89
C LEU A 282 36.75 20.08 2.19
N PHE A 283 35.51 20.40 2.55
CA PHE A 283 34.85 19.96 3.78
C PHE A 283 33.62 19.09 3.49
N PRO A 284 33.41 17.98 4.23
CA PRO A 284 32.22 17.16 4.09
C PRO A 284 30.97 17.92 4.53
N ILE A 285 29.86 17.71 3.83
CA ILE A 285 28.55 18.17 4.27
C ILE A 285 27.93 17.10 5.17
N GLU A 286 27.43 17.54 6.32
CA GLU A 286 26.69 16.70 7.27
C GLU A 286 25.20 16.99 7.20
N VAL A 287 24.43 15.97 6.83
CA VAL A 287 22.96 16.00 6.83
C VAL A 287 22.43 14.81 7.62
N ASN A 288 21.19 14.86 8.10
CA ASN A 288 20.54 13.63 8.61
C ASN A 288 20.23 12.70 7.43
N GLN A 289 20.12 11.38 7.64
CA GLN A 289 19.69 10.44 6.61
C GLN A 289 18.27 10.76 6.11
N TYR A 290 17.37 11.10 7.03
CA TYR A 290 15.96 11.32 6.76
C TYR A 290 15.50 12.69 7.28
N ASP A 291 14.58 13.29 6.52
CA ASP A 291 13.86 14.47 6.97
C ASP A 291 12.73 14.06 7.91
N ALA A 292 12.57 14.79 9.01
CA ALA A 292 11.59 14.47 10.05
C ALA A 292 10.15 14.55 9.53
N TYR A 293 9.85 15.47 8.61
CA TYR A 293 8.55 15.56 7.97
C TYR A 293 8.27 14.32 7.11
N VAL A 294 9.26 13.85 6.33
CA VAL A 294 9.10 12.69 5.44
C VAL A 294 8.79 11.42 6.23
N ILE A 295 9.44 11.20 7.37
CA ILE A 295 9.14 10.05 8.26
C ILE A 295 7.71 10.15 8.82
N ARG A 296 7.34 11.31 9.38
CA ARG A 296 6.01 11.49 9.98
C ARG A 296 4.89 11.33 8.96
N GLU A 297 5.07 11.91 7.78
CA GLU A 297 4.12 11.81 6.68
C GLU A 297 3.94 10.35 6.23
N ALA A 298 5.04 9.59 6.06
CA ALA A 298 4.95 8.16 5.72
C ALA A 298 4.22 7.35 6.81
N LEU A 299 4.55 7.59 8.08
CA LEU A 299 3.94 6.90 9.23
C LEU A 299 2.44 7.20 9.34
N HIS A 300 2.04 8.47 9.28
CA HIS A 300 0.63 8.85 9.37
C HIS A 300 -0.17 8.39 8.15
N ASN A 301 0.43 8.37 6.96
CA ASN A 301 -0.22 7.79 5.78
C ASN A 301 -0.49 6.29 5.96
N CYS A 302 0.43 5.54 6.59
CA CYS A 302 0.15 4.15 6.94
C CYS A 302 -1.05 4.02 7.90
N ILE A 303 -1.18 4.88 8.91
CA ILE A 303 -2.31 4.84 9.86
C ILE A 303 -3.63 5.18 9.17
N ALA A 304 -3.67 6.25 8.39
CA ALA A 304 -4.88 6.71 7.72
C ALA A 304 -5.37 5.71 6.66
N HIS A 305 -4.44 5.07 5.94
CA HIS A 305 -4.75 4.19 4.83
C HIS A 305 -4.67 2.69 5.16
N GLN A 306 -4.32 2.26 6.37
CA GLN A 306 -4.35 0.84 6.74
C GLN A 306 -5.74 0.25 6.51
N ASP A 307 -5.81 -0.91 5.84
CA ASP A 307 -7.04 -1.72 5.83
C ASP A 307 -7.13 -2.55 7.11
N TYR A 308 -7.75 -1.96 8.13
CA TYR A 308 -7.91 -2.58 9.45
C TYR A 308 -8.75 -3.87 9.39
N LYS A 309 -9.60 -4.06 8.37
CA LYS A 309 -10.38 -5.29 8.19
C LYS A 309 -9.50 -6.48 7.82
N MET A 310 -8.32 -6.24 7.27
CA MET A 310 -7.35 -7.30 6.92
C MET A 310 -6.58 -7.84 8.14
N CYS A 311 -6.83 -7.32 9.35
CA CYS A 311 -6.26 -7.84 10.60
C CYS A 311 -4.71 -7.86 10.64
N GLY A 312 -4.07 -6.97 9.86
CA GLY A 312 -2.61 -6.87 9.78
C GLY A 312 -2.03 -5.68 10.53
N ARG A 313 -0.71 -5.70 10.67
CA ARG A 313 0.06 -4.63 11.34
C ARG A 313 0.68 -3.68 10.32
N ILE A 314 0.91 -2.45 10.75
CA ILE A 314 1.80 -1.52 10.04
C ILE A 314 3.23 -1.89 10.42
N ASN A 315 4.12 -2.02 9.44
CA ASN A 315 5.53 -2.34 9.67
C ASN A 315 6.42 -1.16 9.25
N ILE A 316 7.36 -0.82 10.13
CA ILE A 316 8.41 0.16 9.90
C ILE A 316 9.73 -0.58 10.04
N VAL A 317 10.35 -0.91 8.91
CA VAL A 317 11.63 -1.62 8.88
C VAL A 317 12.75 -0.60 8.67
N GLU A 318 13.62 -0.47 9.65
CA GLU A 318 14.83 0.34 9.56
C GLU A 318 16.02 -0.52 9.15
N LYS A 319 16.62 -0.19 8.02
CA LYS A 319 17.89 -0.75 7.55
C LYS A 319 18.99 0.32 7.62
N PRO A 320 20.27 -0.04 7.42
CA PRO A 320 21.37 0.93 7.52
C PRO A 320 21.19 2.17 6.62
N ASP A 321 20.62 1.99 5.44
CA ASP A 321 20.57 3.02 4.40
C ASP A 321 19.14 3.36 3.91
N GLU A 322 18.12 2.70 4.44
CA GLU A 322 16.73 2.89 4.02
C GLU A 322 15.74 2.66 5.16
N LEU A 323 14.60 3.35 5.09
CA LEU A 323 13.40 3.08 5.87
C LEU A 323 12.32 2.53 4.97
N ILE A 324 11.68 1.44 5.38
CA ILE A 324 10.57 0.83 4.66
C ILE A 324 9.33 0.89 5.54
N PHE A 325 8.29 1.55 5.04
CA PHE A 325 6.97 1.60 5.65
C PHE A 325 6.05 0.66 4.88
N THR A 326 5.22 -0.10 5.57
CA THR A 326 4.33 -1.08 4.96
C THR A 326 3.00 -1.13 5.69
N ASN A 327 1.92 -1.09 4.92
CA ASN A 327 0.55 -1.27 5.42
C ASN A 327 -0.24 -2.18 4.46
N LEU A 328 -1.29 -2.82 4.97
CA LEU A 328 -2.21 -3.63 4.17
C LEU A 328 -3.29 -2.76 3.52
N GLY A 329 -3.85 -3.30 2.45
CA GLY A 329 -4.83 -2.66 1.58
C GLY A 329 -4.22 -2.16 0.28
N SER A 330 -5.08 -1.84 -0.68
CA SER A 330 -4.69 -1.29 -1.98
C SER A 330 -4.25 0.17 -1.91
N PHE A 331 -3.43 0.59 -2.89
CA PHE A 331 -3.18 2.00 -3.15
C PHE A 331 -4.41 2.61 -3.83
N ILE A 332 -5.03 3.61 -3.18
CA ILE A 332 -6.29 4.21 -3.65
C ILE A 332 -6.11 5.01 -4.96
N PRO A 333 -5.07 5.86 -5.11
CA PRO A 333 -4.80 6.51 -6.38
C PRO A 333 -4.38 5.48 -7.45
N LYS A 334 -4.52 5.80 -8.74
CA LYS A 334 -4.10 4.85 -9.80
C LYS A 334 -2.58 4.70 -9.85
N SER A 335 -1.84 5.78 -9.61
CA SER A 335 -0.37 5.76 -9.56
C SER A 335 0.19 6.95 -8.77
N VAL A 336 1.45 6.83 -8.36
CA VAL A 336 2.18 7.93 -7.68
C VAL A 336 2.36 9.13 -8.61
N GLU A 337 2.60 8.89 -9.90
CA GLU A 337 2.72 9.93 -10.91
C GLU A 337 1.44 10.76 -11.05
N GLU A 338 0.26 10.14 -10.95
CA GLU A 338 -1.02 10.85 -11.03
C GLU A 338 -1.24 11.75 -9.81
N VAL A 339 -0.90 11.27 -8.60
CA VAL A 339 -0.96 12.08 -7.36
C VAL A 339 -0.08 13.33 -7.48
N ILE A 340 1.13 13.17 -8.00
CA ILE A 340 2.08 14.27 -8.15
C ILE A 340 1.61 15.30 -9.19
N LYS A 341 0.99 14.86 -10.29
CA LYS A 341 0.50 15.74 -11.37
C LYS A 341 -0.76 16.51 -11.00
N ASN A 342 -1.73 15.84 -10.38
CA ASN A 342 -3.06 16.41 -10.19
C ASN A 342 -3.14 17.34 -8.97
N ASP A 343 -2.14 17.31 -8.06
CA ASP A 343 -2.04 18.16 -6.86
C ASP A 343 -3.35 18.28 -6.07
N SER A 344 -4.14 17.21 -6.09
CA SER A 344 -5.48 17.17 -5.54
C SER A 344 -5.57 16.01 -4.57
N PRO A 345 -6.20 16.20 -3.39
CA PRO A 345 -6.44 15.11 -2.48
C PRO A 345 -7.25 14.02 -3.18
N PRO A 346 -7.02 12.74 -2.85
CA PRO A 346 -7.86 11.68 -3.37
C PRO A 346 -9.32 11.97 -2.97
N GLU A 347 -10.25 11.80 -3.90
CA GLU A 347 -11.68 12.00 -3.66
C GLU A 347 -12.22 11.01 -2.60
N TYR A 348 -11.49 9.92 -2.36
CA TYR A 348 -11.87 8.83 -1.48
C TYR A 348 -10.78 8.49 -0.46
N TYR A 349 -11.19 8.33 0.79
CA TYR A 349 -10.36 7.79 1.88
C TYR A 349 -10.97 6.46 2.35
N ARG A 350 -10.12 5.44 2.54
CA ARG A 350 -10.53 4.13 3.07
C ARG A 350 -11.16 4.25 4.46
N ASN A 351 -10.54 5.04 5.33
CA ASN A 351 -11.01 5.33 6.68
C ASN A 351 -11.29 6.84 6.77
N ARG A 352 -12.37 7.31 6.14
CA ARG A 352 -12.67 8.75 6.00
C ARG A 352 -12.81 9.44 7.36
N PHE A 353 -13.51 8.83 8.30
CA PHE A 353 -13.76 9.35 9.64
C PHE A 353 -12.46 9.39 10.46
N LEU A 354 -11.64 8.34 10.40
CA LEU A 354 -10.28 8.35 10.97
C LEU A 354 -9.41 9.46 10.37
N ALA A 355 -9.37 9.57 9.03
CA ALA A 355 -8.57 10.60 8.36
C ALA A 355 -9.03 12.02 8.75
N GLU A 356 -10.35 12.23 8.84
CA GLU A 356 -10.92 13.50 9.30
C GLU A 356 -10.57 13.81 10.76
N ALA A 357 -10.65 12.81 11.65
CA ALA A 357 -10.18 12.94 13.03
C ALA A 357 -8.68 13.29 13.08
N MET A 358 -7.83 12.61 12.30
CA MET A 358 -6.40 12.89 12.20
C MET A 358 -6.11 14.31 11.68
N VAL A 359 -6.90 14.82 10.73
CA VAL A 359 -6.81 16.22 10.27
C VAL A 359 -7.15 17.19 11.41
N ASN A 360 -8.26 16.93 12.11
CA ASN A 360 -8.73 17.79 13.20
C ASN A 360 -7.75 17.80 14.38
N LEU A 361 -7.08 16.68 14.63
CA LEU A 361 -6.04 16.51 15.65
C LEU A 361 -4.63 16.84 15.13
N ASN A 362 -4.51 17.59 14.03
CA ASN A 362 -3.24 18.09 13.49
C ASN A 362 -2.18 17.02 13.15
N MET A 363 -2.59 15.76 12.96
CA MET A 363 -1.68 14.68 12.59
C MET A 363 -1.36 14.69 11.09
N ILE A 364 -2.34 15.04 10.25
CA ILE A 364 -2.18 15.10 8.78
C ILE A 364 -2.75 16.41 8.20
N ASP A 365 -2.25 16.78 7.03
CA ASP A 365 -2.74 17.93 6.27
C ASP A 365 -3.93 17.57 5.38
N THR A 366 -4.85 18.51 5.17
CA THR A 366 -6.10 18.32 4.43
C THR A 366 -5.92 18.32 2.91
N ILE A 367 -4.78 18.83 2.42
CA ILE A 367 -4.59 19.18 1.00
C ILE A 367 -4.18 17.95 0.16
N GLY A 368 -3.97 16.77 0.76
CA GLY A 368 -3.58 15.55 0.04
C GLY A 368 -2.26 15.67 -0.74
N SER A 369 -1.51 16.74 -0.50
CA SER A 369 -0.20 17.02 -1.08
C SER A 369 0.94 16.35 -0.31
N GLY A 370 0.63 15.51 0.69
CA GLY A 370 1.62 14.85 1.55
C GLY A 370 2.68 14.08 0.77
N ILE A 371 2.25 13.19 -0.13
CA ILE A 371 3.15 12.43 -1.02
C ILE A 371 3.99 13.39 -1.87
N LYS A 372 3.36 14.37 -2.52
CA LYS A 372 4.06 15.37 -3.34
C LYS A 372 5.10 16.13 -2.52
N ARG A 373 4.77 16.53 -1.29
CA ARG A 373 5.67 17.23 -0.37
C ARG A 373 6.82 16.34 0.10
N MET A 374 6.61 15.04 0.30
CA MET A 374 7.71 14.10 0.54
C MET A 374 8.70 14.08 -0.62
N PHE A 375 8.19 13.99 -1.86
CA PHE A 375 9.01 14.02 -3.08
C PHE A 375 9.78 15.33 -3.23
N PHE A 376 9.13 16.48 -3.02
CA PHE A 376 9.80 17.78 -3.05
C PHE A 376 10.85 17.94 -1.95
N THR A 377 10.58 17.41 -0.76
CA THR A 377 11.52 17.48 0.36
C THR A 377 12.78 16.68 0.06
N GLN A 378 12.64 15.46 -0.48
CA GLN A 378 13.79 14.66 -0.93
C GLN A 378 14.56 15.31 -2.07
N LYS A 379 13.85 15.86 -3.07
CA LYS A 379 14.46 16.62 -4.16
C LYS A 379 15.29 17.80 -3.65
N LYS A 380 14.75 18.60 -2.72
CA LYS A 380 15.46 19.74 -2.12
C LYS A 380 16.71 19.34 -1.33
N ARG A 381 16.71 18.13 -0.77
CA ARG A 381 17.85 17.55 -0.07
C ARG A 381 18.85 16.89 -1.03
N PHE A 382 18.53 16.81 -2.33
CA PHE A 382 19.31 16.12 -3.36
C PHE A 382 19.48 14.62 -3.11
N PHE A 383 18.54 14.01 -2.39
CA PHE A 383 18.53 12.58 -2.09
C PHE A 383 17.63 11.84 -3.08
N PRO A 384 17.78 10.51 -3.22
CA PRO A 384 16.86 9.71 -4.00
C PRO A 384 15.40 9.92 -3.54
N LEU A 385 14.49 9.94 -4.51
CA LEU A 385 13.07 10.14 -4.21
C LEU A 385 12.47 8.91 -3.51
N PRO A 386 11.37 9.07 -2.75
CA PRO A 386 10.66 7.93 -2.18
C PRO A 386 10.21 6.96 -3.28
N ASP A 387 10.24 5.67 -2.99
CA ASP A 387 9.85 4.62 -3.91
C ASP A 387 8.64 3.84 -3.37
N TYR A 388 7.65 3.61 -4.24
CA TYR A 388 6.41 2.94 -3.88
C TYR A 388 6.36 1.59 -4.60
N ASP A 389 6.42 0.51 -3.84
CA ASP A 389 6.20 -0.83 -4.34
C ASP A 389 4.72 -1.18 -4.18
N LEU A 390 4.04 -1.22 -5.34
CA LEU A 390 2.61 -1.50 -5.50
C LEU A 390 2.38 -2.81 -6.27
N SER A 391 3.38 -3.71 -6.28
CA SER A 391 3.31 -4.99 -7.01
C SER A 391 2.27 -5.95 -6.43
N ASP A 392 2.02 -5.87 -5.12
CA ASP A 392 0.95 -6.60 -4.43
C ASP A 392 -0.30 -5.70 -4.31
N PRO A 393 -1.46 -6.10 -4.87
CA PRO A 393 -2.67 -5.28 -4.85
C PRO A 393 -3.24 -5.06 -3.44
N ASN A 394 -2.85 -5.86 -2.45
CA ASN A 394 -3.36 -5.80 -1.09
C ASN A 394 -2.34 -5.26 -0.09
N LYS A 395 -1.24 -4.67 -0.57
CA LYS A 395 -0.16 -4.17 0.27
C LYS A 395 0.47 -2.94 -0.37
N VAL A 396 0.67 -1.90 0.42
CA VAL A 396 1.42 -0.72 0.01
C VAL A 396 2.73 -0.69 0.77
N GLN A 397 3.83 -0.54 0.05
CA GLN A 397 5.16 -0.38 0.63
C GLN A 397 5.81 0.90 0.12
N VAL A 398 6.32 1.72 1.03
CA VAL A 398 7.06 2.95 0.72
C VAL A 398 8.47 2.82 1.25
N ARG A 399 9.47 3.03 0.39
CA ARG A 399 10.88 3.01 0.72
C ARG A 399 11.47 4.41 0.62
N ILE A 400 12.09 4.87 1.70
CA ILE A 400 12.82 6.14 1.76
C ILE A 400 14.30 5.84 1.91
N ILE A 401 15.11 6.30 0.96
CA ILE A 401 16.55 6.04 0.92
C ILE A 401 17.28 7.19 1.61
N GLY A 402 18.11 6.86 2.60
CA GLY A 402 18.81 7.78 3.48
C GLY A 402 20.27 8.05 3.10
N LYS A 403 20.67 7.69 1.88
CA LYS A 403 22.03 7.90 1.34
C LYS A 403 21.99 8.31 -0.13
N ILE A 404 23.14 8.78 -0.62
CA ILE A 404 23.35 8.99 -2.06
C ILE A 404 23.56 7.62 -2.74
N LEU A 405 22.85 7.37 -3.84
CA LEU A 405 23.04 6.19 -4.69
C LEU A 405 23.98 6.49 -5.86
N ASP A 406 23.77 7.63 -6.52
CA ASP A 406 24.57 8.11 -7.62
C ASP A 406 24.99 9.58 -7.36
N GLU A 407 26.29 9.82 -7.29
CA GLU A 407 26.84 11.16 -7.13
C GLU A 407 26.47 12.07 -8.30
N ASN A 408 26.39 11.53 -9.53
CA ASN A 408 26.02 12.30 -10.72
C ASN A 408 24.58 12.80 -10.64
N TYR A 409 23.66 11.98 -10.10
CA TYR A 409 22.29 12.41 -9.81
C TYR A 409 22.28 13.60 -8.85
N THR A 410 23.00 13.48 -7.73
CA THR A 410 23.07 14.55 -6.72
C THR A 410 23.64 15.84 -7.31
N ARG A 411 24.76 15.74 -8.05
CA ARG A 411 25.36 16.88 -8.77
C ARG A 411 24.39 17.52 -9.76
N MET A 412 23.66 16.69 -10.52
CA MET A 412 22.68 17.17 -11.50
C MET A 412 21.61 18.04 -10.83
N LEU A 413 21.10 17.62 -9.67
CA LEU A 413 20.09 18.39 -8.95
C LEU A 413 20.63 19.67 -8.29
N ILE A 414 21.89 19.66 -7.84
CA ILE A 414 22.54 20.85 -7.28
C ILE A 414 22.72 21.92 -8.35
N ASN A 415 23.17 21.51 -9.54
CA ASN A 415 23.48 22.45 -10.63
C ASN A 415 22.25 22.88 -11.42
N HIS A 416 21.17 22.08 -11.40
CA HIS A 416 19.90 22.37 -12.07
C HIS A 416 18.72 22.37 -11.11
N THR A 417 18.72 23.32 -10.16
CA THR A 417 17.64 23.46 -9.18
C THR A 417 16.27 23.77 -9.81
N GLU A 418 16.27 24.26 -11.05
CA GLU A 418 15.09 24.59 -11.87
C GLU A 418 14.38 23.39 -12.49
N LEU A 419 14.98 22.19 -12.48
CA LEU A 419 14.35 20.99 -13.06
C LEU A 419 12.98 20.77 -12.44
N ASP A 420 11.98 20.41 -13.24
CA ASP A 420 10.66 20.07 -12.72
C ASP A 420 10.67 18.71 -12.00
N LEU A 421 9.65 18.43 -11.18
CA LEU A 421 9.63 17.18 -10.42
C LEU A 421 9.55 15.94 -11.33
N THR A 422 8.84 16.05 -12.47
CA THR A 422 8.72 14.98 -13.46
C THR A 422 10.08 14.56 -14.02
N THR A 423 10.91 15.52 -14.44
CA THR A 423 12.25 15.22 -14.95
C THR A 423 13.13 14.60 -13.87
N VAL A 424 13.05 15.09 -12.64
CA VAL A 424 13.79 14.54 -11.50
C VAL A 424 13.35 13.11 -11.18
N MET A 425 12.06 12.78 -11.29
CA MET A 425 11.56 11.41 -11.16
C MET A 425 12.14 10.49 -12.23
N LEU A 426 12.23 10.94 -13.48
CA LEU A 426 12.84 10.12 -14.54
C LEU A 426 14.35 9.89 -14.30
N LEU A 427 15.07 10.92 -13.84
CA LEU A 427 16.47 10.77 -13.43
C LEU A 427 16.64 9.83 -12.23
N ASP A 428 15.70 9.86 -11.30
CA ASP A 428 15.68 8.98 -10.14
C ASP A 428 15.45 7.52 -10.56
N LYS A 429 14.56 7.28 -11.53
CA LYS A 429 14.38 5.95 -12.16
C LYS A 429 15.69 5.47 -12.80
N VAL A 430 16.42 6.36 -13.49
CA VAL A 430 17.71 6.03 -14.12
C VAL A 430 18.76 5.64 -13.08
N GLN A 431 18.94 6.39 -11.99
CA GLN A 431 19.93 6.02 -10.95
C GLN A 431 19.59 4.68 -10.29
N LYS A 432 18.30 4.39 -10.11
CA LYS A 432 17.79 3.12 -9.54
C LYS A 432 17.80 1.95 -10.53
N LYS A 433 18.20 2.19 -11.79
CA LYS A 433 18.19 1.21 -12.90
C LYS A 433 16.79 0.69 -13.22
N GLU A 434 15.78 1.51 -12.99
CA GLU A 434 14.39 1.22 -13.38
C GLU A 434 14.16 1.50 -14.86
N LYS A 435 13.13 0.86 -15.43
CA LYS A 435 12.82 1.01 -16.85
C LYS A 435 12.13 2.36 -17.09
N ILE A 436 12.68 3.13 -18.03
CA ILE A 436 12.02 4.27 -18.64
C ILE A 436 11.74 3.98 -20.12
N THR A 437 10.74 4.64 -20.69
CA THR A 437 10.39 4.49 -22.11
C THR A 437 11.48 5.07 -23.02
N GLN A 438 11.50 4.65 -24.29
CA GLN A 438 12.45 5.19 -25.26
C GLN A 438 12.24 6.69 -25.52
N GLU A 439 11.00 7.17 -25.43
CA GLU A 439 10.66 8.59 -25.60
C GLU A 439 11.17 9.42 -24.42
N GLU A 440 10.95 8.98 -23.18
CA GLU A 440 11.50 9.62 -21.98
C GLU A 440 13.03 9.66 -22.03
N ALA A 441 13.68 8.55 -22.40
CA ALA A 441 15.14 8.50 -22.57
C ALA A 441 15.62 9.47 -23.67
N LYS A 442 14.90 9.59 -24.78
CA LYS A 442 15.23 10.53 -25.86
C LYS A 442 15.10 11.98 -25.39
N ASN A 443 14.08 12.29 -24.61
CA ASN A 443 13.86 13.63 -24.03
C ASN A 443 14.96 14.01 -23.04
N LEU A 444 15.30 13.11 -22.09
CA LEU A 444 16.41 13.33 -21.16
C LEU A 444 17.75 13.49 -21.88
N ARG A 445 18.00 12.69 -22.94
CA ARG A 445 19.22 12.81 -23.75
C ARG A 445 19.28 14.13 -24.53
N LYS A 446 18.15 14.63 -25.03
CA LYS A 446 18.07 15.94 -25.70
C LYS A 446 18.45 17.08 -24.74
N GLN A 447 18.07 16.94 -23.47
CA GLN A 447 18.43 17.88 -22.41
C GLN A 447 19.85 17.65 -21.84
N ARG A 448 20.60 16.65 -22.36
CA ARG A 448 21.94 16.26 -21.90
C ARG A 448 22.00 15.82 -20.43
N LEU A 449 20.90 15.31 -19.89
CA LEU A 449 20.82 14.86 -18.50
C LEU A 449 21.24 13.39 -18.30
N ILE A 450 21.25 12.60 -19.38
CA ILE A 450 21.65 11.19 -19.35
C ILE A 450 22.62 10.85 -20.48
N GLU A 451 23.46 9.84 -20.24
CA GLU A 451 24.44 9.27 -21.16
C GLU A 451 24.22 7.76 -21.35
N GLY A 452 24.99 7.15 -22.26
CA GLY A 452 24.89 5.73 -22.58
C GLY A 452 23.89 5.38 -23.69
N LYS A 453 23.88 4.10 -24.10
CA LYS A 453 23.05 3.57 -25.18
C LYS A 453 21.90 2.76 -24.59
N TYR A 454 20.66 3.07 -24.98
CA TYR A 454 19.48 2.34 -24.54
C TYR A 454 19.64 0.82 -24.82
N PRO A 455 19.31 -0.06 -23.86
CA PRO A 455 18.67 0.21 -22.57
C PRO A 455 19.61 0.63 -21.43
N ASN A 456 20.93 0.58 -21.62
CA ASN A 456 21.93 0.87 -20.59
C ASN A 456 22.29 2.36 -20.59
N ILE A 457 21.49 3.14 -19.88
CA ILE A 457 21.66 4.59 -19.68
C ILE A 457 22.04 4.89 -18.23
N TYR A 458 22.72 6.02 -18.01
CA TYR A 458 23.11 6.50 -16.68
C TYR A 458 23.01 8.03 -16.63
N VAL A 459 22.95 8.62 -15.44
CA VAL A 459 22.91 10.08 -15.27
C VAL A 459 24.22 10.65 -15.79
N ALA A 460 24.12 11.70 -16.62
CA ALA A 460 25.30 12.30 -17.25
C ALA A 460 26.23 12.90 -16.19
N ALA A 461 27.53 12.68 -16.33
CA ALA A 461 28.52 13.33 -15.48
C ALA A 461 28.65 14.80 -15.90
N GLN A 462 28.28 15.73 -15.03
CA GLN A 462 28.57 17.13 -15.30
C GLN A 462 30.04 17.43 -15.03
N ILE A 463 30.73 17.89 -16.07
CA ILE A 463 32.09 18.42 -15.93
C ILE A 463 31.94 19.78 -15.24
N ALA A 464 32.50 19.92 -14.04
CA ALA A 464 32.59 21.19 -13.34
C ALA A 464 33.37 22.21 -14.19
N ALA A 465 32.66 23.00 -14.99
CA ALA A 465 33.14 24.29 -15.39
C ALA A 465 32.91 25.22 -14.19
N ILE A 466 33.97 25.91 -13.76
CA ILE A 466 34.02 26.89 -12.65
C ILE A 466 34.42 26.28 -11.29
N THR A 467 35.71 26.01 -11.13
CA THR A 467 36.60 26.81 -10.24
C THR A 467 38.04 26.46 -10.57
N GLY A 468 38.90 27.47 -10.57
CA GLY A 468 40.23 27.43 -11.16
C GLY A 468 41.23 26.61 -10.36
N ASP A 469 41.21 25.30 -10.53
CA ASP A 469 42.34 24.47 -10.15
C ASP A 469 42.67 23.49 -11.28
N LYS A 470 43.79 23.77 -11.96
CA LYS A 470 44.33 22.95 -13.06
C LYS A 470 44.70 21.53 -12.62
N THR A 471 44.58 21.23 -11.33
CA THR A 471 44.92 19.96 -10.67
C THR A 471 43.78 18.92 -10.75
N THR A 472 42.52 19.33 -10.76
CA THR A 472 41.36 18.42 -10.94
C THR A 472 41.21 17.94 -12.39
N TYR A 473 41.80 18.68 -13.34
CA TYR A 473 41.90 18.32 -14.76
C TYR A 473 42.66 17.00 -15.00
N ILE A 474 43.51 16.57 -14.05
CA ILE A 474 44.36 15.39 -14.18
C ILE A 474 43.68 14.11 -13.67
N LYS A 475 42.71 14.20 -12.75
CA LYS A 475 42.06 13.02 -12.15
C LYS A 475 40.92 12.44 -13.00
N ASN A 476 40.23 13.26 -13.81
CA ASN A 476 39.15 12.79 -14.70
C ASN A 476 39.63 12.30 -16.07
N ARG A 477 40.95 12.17 -16.27
CA ARG A 477 41.56 11.65 -17.50
C ARG A 477 41.55 10.11 -17.60
N ALA A 478 40.90 9.41 -16.67
CA ALA A 478 40.70 7.95 -16.70
C ALA A 478 39.74 7.47 -17.81
N PHE A 479 39.29 8.34 -18.71
CA PHE A 479 38.45 7.95 -19.85
C PHE A 479 38.96 8.47 -21.21
N ASP A 480 40.06 9.23 -21.19
CA ASP A 480 40.67 9.77 -22.40
C ASP A 480 41.60 8.72 -23.01
N LYS A 481 41.36 8.34 -24.27
CA LYS A 481 42.23 7.40 -24.99
C LYS A 481 43.68 7.90 -24.99
N ASP A 482 43.88 9.21 -25.10
CA ASP A 482 45.21 9.81 -25.19
C ASP A 482 45.97 9.74 -23.86
N TYR A 483 45.26 9.70 -22.72
CA TYR A 483 45.89 9.46 -21.42
C TYR A 483 46.50 8.05 -21.34
N TYR A 484 45.75 7.04 -21.76
CA TYR A 484 46.22 5.65 -21.77
C TYR A 484 47.35 5.42 -22.76
N LYS A 485 47.27 6.03 -23.96
CA LYS A 485 48.35 6.00 -24.94
C LYS A 485 49.64 6.62 -24.37
N ASN A 486 49.54 7.79 -23.74
CA ASN A 486 50.69 8.45 -23.11
C ASN A 486 51.29 7.63 -21.96
N LEU A 487 50.46 6.90 -21.20
CA LEU A 487 50.93 6.04 -20.12
C LEU A 487 51.71 4.83 -20.65
N ILE A 488 51.27 4.24 -21.78
CA ILE A 488 52.02 3.21 -22.50
C ILE A 488 53.34 3.77 -23.05
N ILE A 489 53.32 4.97 -23.65
CA ILE A 489 54.53 5.62 -24.19
C ILE A 489 55.55 5.84 -23.07
N LYS A 490 55.17 6.44 -21.94
CA LYS A 490 56.06 6.65 -20.80
C LYS A 490 56.65 5.35 -20.25
N PHE A 491 55.84 4.29 -20.22
CA PHE A 491 56.31 2.98 -19.81
C PHE A 491 57.36 2.43 -20.78
N LEU A 492 57.16 2.60 -22.08
CA LEU A 492 58.12 2.18 -23.11
C LEU A 492 59.37 3.07 -23.15
N GLU A 493 59.27 4.36 -22.83
CA GLU A 493 60.43 5.25 -22.69
C GLU A 493 61.33 4.79 -21.52
N GLN A 494 60.73 4.37 -20.41
CA GLN A 494 61.46 3.95 -19.22
C GLN A 494 62.03 2.52 -19.36
N TYR A 495 61.25 1.58 -19.89
CA TYR A 495 61.60 0.15 -19.90
C TYR A 495 61.95 -0.41 -21.29
N HIS A 496 61.96 0.45 -22.33
CA HIS A 496 62.37 0.19 -23.72
C HIS A 496 61.52 -0.84 -24.50
N SER A 497 60.84 -1.76 -23.81
CA SER A 497 59.89 -2.70 -24.40
C SER A 497 58.85 -3.17 -23.39
N ALA A 498 57.65 -3.54 -23.87
CA ALA A 498 56.59 -4.09 -23.03
C ALA A 498 55.95 -5.32 -23.68
N SER A 499 55.71 -6.36 -22.89
CA SER A 499 54.88 -7.49 -23.30
C SER A 499 53.39 -7.14 -23.16
N ARG A 500 52.51 -8.00 -23.72
CA ARG A 500 51.07 -7.84 -23.48
C ARG A 500 50.71 -7.90 -21.99
N GLN A 501 51.35 -8.78 -21.23
CA GLN A 501 51.08 -8.95 -19.81
C GLN A 501 51.44 -7.68 -19.02
N ASP A 502 52.54 -7.02 -19.38
CA ASP A 502 52.98 -5.78 -18.72
C ASP A 502 51.97 -4.64 -18.96
N ILE A 503 51.45 -4.54 -20.19
CA ILE A 503 50.45 -3.52 -20.54
C ILE A 503 49.09 -3.81 -19.88
N ASP A 504 48.69 -5.07 -19.81
CA ASP A 504 47.46 -5.46 -19.11
C ASP A 504 47.60 -5.17 -17.60
N ASN A 505 48.72 -5.52 -16.96
CA ASN A 505 48.98 -5.20 -15.55
C ASN A 505 49.02 -3.67 -15.30
N LEU A 506 49.53 -2.90 -16.25
CA LEU A 506 49.61 -1.44 -16.16
C LEU A 506 48.23 -0.78 -16.23
N LEU A 507 47.31 -1.34 -17.00
CA LEU A 507 46.06 -0.68 -17.40
C LEU A 507 44.79 -1.29 -16.81
N LEU A 508 44.70 -2.59 -16.57
CA LEU A 508 43.43 -3.25 -16.17
C LEU A 508 42.86 -2.72 -14.85
N ASP A 509 43.73 -2.45 -13.88
CA ASP A 509 43.36 -1.87 -12.56
C ASP A 509 43.10 -0.36 -12.63
N LYS A 510 43.45 0.28 -13.75
CA LYS A 510 43.19 1.70 -14.02
C LYS A 510 41.99 1.92 -14.92
N LEU A 511 41.45 0.85 -15.51
CA LEU A 511 40.25 0.87 -16.33
C LEU A 511 39.00 0.69 -15.45
N SER A 512 37.95 1.46 -15.77
CA SER A 512 36.66 1.49 -15.07
C SER A 512 36.17 0.12 -14.57
N ASP A 513 35.74 0.08 -13.31
CA ASP A 513 35.14 -1.10 -12.67
C ASP A 513 33.76 -1.46 -13.25
N THR A 514 33.20 -0.58 -14.08
CA THR A 514 31.96 -0.86 -14.85
C THR A 514 32.16 -1.79 -16.04
N LEU A 515 33.41 -2.08 -16.44
CA LEU A 515 33.74 -3.00 -17.53
C LEU A 515 34.09 -4.38 -16.97
N ASN A 516 33.54 -5.43 -17.56
CA ASN A 516 33.99 -6.79 -17.22
C ASN A 516 35.38 -7.08 -17.81
N GLU A 517 36.06 -8.11 -17.32
CA GLU A 517 37.42 -8.50 -17.75
C GLU A 517 37.58 -8.64 -19.27
N VAL A 518 36.56 -9.20 -19.93
CA VAL A 518 36.56 -9.37 -21.40
C VAL A 518 36.52 -8.02 -22.12
N GLN A 519 35.69 -7.08 -21.63
CA GLN A 519 35.57 -5.74 -22.17
C GLN A 519 36.82 -4.89 -21.90
N LYS A 520 37.43 -5.00 -20.70
CA LYS A 520 38.69 -4.33 -20.36
C LYS A 520 39.81 -4.76 -21.31
N ARG A 521 40.00 -6.07 -21.52
CA ARG A 521 41.00 -6.61 -22.47
C ARG A 521 40.75 -6.20 -23.91
N LYS A 522 39.48 -6.14 -24.34
CA LYS A 522 39.11 -5.66 -25.69
C LYS A 522 39.43 -4.18 -25.87
N LYS A 523 39.28 -3.35 -24.82
CA LYS A 523 39.64 -1.93 -24.83
C LYS A 523 41.16 -1.73 -24.97
N VAL A 524 41.96 -2.51 -24.24
CA VAL A 524 43.44 -2.51 -24.38
C VAL A 524 43.87 -2.96 -25.79
N ASN A 525 43.23 -4.00 -26.35
CA ASN A 525 43.50 -4.45 -27.72
C ASN A 525 43.28 -3.32 -28.75
N ASN A 526 42.16 -2.61 -28.63
CA ASN A 526 41.83 -1.52 -29.54
C ASN A 526 42.83 -0.36 -29.42
N LEU A 527 43.30 -0.04 -28.20
CA LEU A 527 44.31 0.99 -27.97
C LEU A 527 45.64 0.63 -28.66
N LEU A 528 46.14 -0.60 -28.47
CA LEU A 528 47.39 -1.05 -29.09
C LEU A 528 47.30 -1.13 -30.61
N PHE A 529 46.14 -1.54 -31.15
CA PHE A 529 45.90 -1.52 -32.58
C PHE A 529 45.94 -0.08 -33.13
N GLU A 530 45.30 0.86 -32.44
CA GLU A 530 45.29 2.28 -32.83
C GLU A 530 46.72 2.86 -32.80
N MET A 531 47.46 2.65 -31.72
CA MET A 531 48.84 3.12 -31.56
C MET A 531 49.79 2.53 -32.60
N SER A 532 49.62 1.25 -32.96
CA SER A 532 50.52 0.58 -33.90
C SER A 532 50.18 0.75 -35.37
N LYS A 533 48.89 0.82 -35.72
CA LYS A 533 48.44 0.83 -37.12
C LYS A 533 47.92 2.16 -37.60
N LYS A 534 47.42 3.02 -36.72
CA LYS A 534 46.90 4.35 -37.09
C LYS A 534 47.88 5.45 -36.71
N ASP A 535 48.34 5.44 -35.46
CA ASP A 535 49.19 6.52 -34.94
C ASP A 535 50.67 6.30 -35.25
N GLY A 536 51.08 5.04 -35.47
CA GLY A 536 52.47 4.66 -35.75
C GLY A 536 53.43 4.86 -34.58
N THR A 537 52.92 5.07 -33.35
CA THR A 537 53.71 5.42 -32.16
C THR A 537 54.44 4.24 -31.53
N ILE A 538 53.97 3.01 -31.79
CA ILE A 538 54.60 1.77 -31.31
C ILE A 538 54.64 0.72 -32.42
N VAL A 539 55.64 -0.15 -32.40
CA VAL A 539 55.76 -1.29 -33.30
C VAL A 539 55.86 -2.60 -32.51
N ASN A 540 55.22 -3.66 -33.01
CA ASN A 540 55.37 -4.99 -32.45
C ASN A 540 56.58 -5.68 -33.10
N THR A 541 57.66 -5.89 -32.33
CA THR A 541 58.85 -6.64 -32.76
C THR A 541 58.76 -8.13 -32.39
N GLY A 542 57.66 -8.56 -31.76
CA GLY A 542 57.38 -9.96 -31.40
C GLY A 542 56.46 -10.67 -32.39
N SER A 543 56.04 -11.89 -32.05
CA SER A 543 55.07 -12.65 -32.85
C SER A 543 53.63 -12.27 -32.47
N SER A 544 52.65 -12.62 -33.31
CA SER A 544 51.23 -12.40 -33.00
C SER A 544 50.76 -13.11 -31.72
N LYS A 545 51.38 -14.24 -31.37
CA LYS A 545 51.09 -15.00 -30.13
C LYS A 545 51.85 -14.48 -28.91
N ARG A 546 52.98 -13.80 -29.11
CA ARG A 546 53.83 -13.21 -28.06
C ARG A 546 54.26 -11.81 -28.50
N PRO A 547 53.34 -10.83 -28.42
CA PRO A 547 53.63 -9.48 -28.86
C PRO A 547 54.62 -8.80 -27.91
N LYS A 548 55.58 -8.09 -28.50
CA LYS A 548 56.56 -7.26 -27.82
C LYS A 548 56.51 -5.87 -28.44
N TRP A 549 55.96 -4.92 -27.70
CA TRP A 549 55.78 -3.54 -28.16
C TRP A 549 57.00 -2.71 -27.80
N VAL A 550 57.48 -1.93 -28.76
CA VAL A 550 58.54 -0.94 -28.60
C VAL A 550 58.11 0.37 -29.24
N LEU A 551 58.69 1.49 -28.83
CA LEU A 551 58.48 2.77 -29.50
C LEU A 551 59.10 2.72 -30.90
N THR A 552 58.42 3.33 -31.87
CA THR A 552 58.88 3.42 -33.26
C THR A 552 60.02 4.41 -33.42
#